data_AF-A0A6A6WIA5-F1
#
_entry.id   AF-A0A6A6WIA5-F1
#
_cell.length_a   1.000
_cell.length_b   1.000
_cell.length_c   1.000
_cell.angle_alpha   90.00
_cell.angle_beta   90.00
_cell.angle_gamma   90.00
#
_symmetry.space_group_name_H-M   'P 1'
#
loop_
_entity.id
_entity.type
_entity.pdbx_description
1 polymer ?
#
loop_
_entity_poly.entity_id
_entity_poly.type
_entity_poly.pdbx_seq_one_letter_code
_entity_poly.pdbx_strand_id
1 'polypeptide(L)' 'MAPKRNVARPAPGYASSTYQAITSPDNRSIVTAVGLFAAGVAFLHSSWSEILIPA' A
#
# COMPACT_ATOMS: atom_id res chain seq x y z
N MET A 1 -34.33 -33.01 8.33
CA MET A 1 -33.66 -31.69 8.41
C MET A 1 -32.17 -31.90 8.16
N ALA A 2 -31.61 -31.35 7.08
CA ALA A 2 -30.18 -31.48 6.79
C ALA A 2 -29.39 -30.35 7.50
N PRO A 3 -28.23 -30.64 8.13
CA PRO A 3 -27.46 -29.63 8.83
C PRO A 3 -26.86 -28.64 7.82
N LYS A 4 -27.11 -27.34 8.04
CA LYS A 4 -26.44 -26.28 7.29
C LYS A 4 -24.96 -26.31 7.66
N ARG A 5 -24.14 -26.80 6.73
CA ARG A 5 -22.68 -26.76 6.86
C ARG A 5 -22.24 -25.30 6.88
N ASN A 6 -21.90 -24.78 8.06
CA ASN A 6 -21.21 -23.50 8.18
C ASN A 6 -19.85 -23.66 7.52
N VAL A 7 -19.73 -23.22 6.27
CA VAL A 7 -18.45 -23.06 5.60
C VAL A 7 -17.78 -21.87 6.28
N ALA A 8 -16.91 -22.15 7.26
CA ALA A 8 -16.04 -21.14 7.81
C ALA A 8 -15.22 -20.56 6.65
N ARG A 9 -15.51 -19.31 6.26
CA ARG A 9 -14.71 -18.61 5.27
C ARG A 9 -13.30 -18.52 5.85
N PRO A 10 -12.26 -19.04 5.17
CA PRO A 10 -10.90 -18.93 5.69
C PRO A 10 -10.60 -17.45 5.92
N ALA A 11 -10.11 -17.13 7.12
CA ALA A 11 -9.70 -15.77 7.44
C ALA A 11 -8.68 -15.33 6.37
N PRO A 12 -8.82 -14.12 5.80
CA PRO A 12 -7.87 -13.61 4.83
C PRO A 12 -6.46 -13.71 5.43
N GLY A 13 -5.56 -14.45 4.77
CA GLY A 13 -4.18 -14.57 5.22
C GLY A 13 -3.52 -13.19 5.28
N TYR A 14 -2.49 -13.05 6.11
CA TYR A 14 -1.83 -11.76 6.40
C TYR A 14 -1.47 -10.94 5.14
N ALA A 15 -1.02 -11.61 4.07
CA ALA A 15 -0.72 -10.95 2.79
C ALA A 15 -1.98 -10.34 2.13
N SER A 16 -3.11 -11.05 2.16
CA SER A 16 -4.38 -10.56 1.60
C SER A 16 -4.99 -9.44 2.44
N SER A 17 -4.87 -9.50 3.77
CA SER A 17 -5.34 -8.42 4.65
C SER A 17 -4.51 -7.15 4.48
N THR A 18 -3.18 -7.28 4.33
CA THR A 18 -2.31 -6.12 4.06
C THR A 18 -2.62 -5.52 2.70
N TYR A 19 -2.81 -6.34 1.66
CA TYR A 19 -3.21 -5.87 0.34
C TYR A 19 -4.56 -5.13 0.37
N GLN A 20 -5.53 -5.70 1.11
CA GLN A 20 -6.81 -5.03 1.33
C GLN A 20 -6.65 -3.71 2.09
N ALA A 21 -5.77 -3.65 3.08
CA ALA A 21 -5.49 -2.43 3.82
C ALA A 21 -4.86 -1.35 2.93
N ILE A 22 -3.90 -1.67 2.07
CA ILE A 22 -3.26 -0.66 1.20
C ILE A 22 -4.15 -0.24 0.02
N THR A 23 -5.05 -1.11 -0.43
CA THR A 23 -6.00 -0.81 -1.52
C THR A 23 -7.34 -0.29 -1.00
N SER A 24 -7.60 -0.35 0.30
CA SER A 24 -8.85 0.15 0.88
C SER A 24 -9.02 1.65 0.66
N PRO A 25 -10.21 2.12 0.24
CA PRO A 25 -10.50 3.55 0.08
C PRO A 25 -10.22 4.39 1.33
N ASP A 26 -10.43 3.79 2.51
CA ASP A 26 -10.24 4.45 3.81
C ASP A 26 -8.77 4.85 4.06
N ASN A 27 -7.84 4.12 3.45
CA ASN A 27 -6.41 4.28 3.70
C ASN A 27 -5.73 5.03 2.55
N ARG A 28 -6.49 5.39 1.50
CA ARG A 28 -5.96 6.00 0.28
C ARG A 28 -5.17 7.28 0.55
N SER A 29 -5.64 8.12 1.46
CA SER A 29 -4.95 9.37 1.83
C SER A 29 -3.56 9.09 2.43
N ILE A 30 -3.49 8.15 3.37
CA ILE A 30 -2.24 7.76 4.04
C ILE A 30 -1.28 7.11 3.05
N VAL A 31 -1.77 6.16 2.25
CA VAL A 31 -0.97 5.49 1.21
C VAL A 31 -0.42 6.49 0.19
N THR A 32 -1.25 7.45 -0.22
CA THR A 32 -0.83 8.50 -1.15
C THR A 32 0.21 9.42 -0.51
N ALA A 33 0.02 9.84 0.74
CA ALA A 33 0.97 10.70 1.45
C ALA A 33 2.33 10.00 1.64
N VAL A 34 2.32 8.75 2.12
CA VAL A 34 3.55 7.95 2.28
C VAL A 34 4.22 7.71 0.93
N GLY A 35 3.44 7.41 -0.12
CA GLY A 35 3.94 7.21 -1.47
C GLY A 35 4.61 8.46 -2.04
N LEU A 36 3.97 9.62 -1.95
CA LEU A 36 4.52 10.90 -2.42
C LEU A 36 5.74 11.33 -1.62
N PHE A 37 5.73 11.13 -0.30
CA PHE A 37 6.88 11.42 0.55
C PHE A 37 8.08 10.54 0.18
N ALA A 38 7.88 9.23 0.09
CA ALA A 38 8.94 8.29 -0.28
C ALA A 38 9.46 8.57 -1.70
N ALA A 39 8.57 8.90 -2.63
CA ALA A 39 8.95 9.32 -3.98
C ALA A 39 9.81 10.60 -3.96
N GLY A 40 9.45 11.60 -3.16
CA GLY A 40 10.23 12.82 -2.99
C GLY A 40 11.61 12.59 -2.37
N VAL A 41 11.68 11.78 -1.31
CA VAL A 41 12.95 11.39 -0.68
C VAL A 41 13.82 10.61 -1.67
N ALA A 42 13.25 9.63 -2.37
CA ALA A 42 13.97 8.84 -3.38
C ALA A 42 14.44 9.71 -4.54
N PHE A 43 13.64 10.69 -4.96
CA PHE A 43 14.02 11.64 -6.01
C PHE A 43 15.17 12.57 -5.56
N LEU A 44 15.11 13.12 -4.35
CA LEU A 44 16.15 13.99 -3.81
C LEU A 44 17.48 13.22 -3.58
N HIS A 45 17.38 11.97 -3.14
CA HIS A 45 18.55 11.11 -2.94
C HIS A 45 19.05 10.46 -4.25
N SER A 46 18.25 10.48 -5.32
CA SER A 46 18.64 9.96 -6.62
C SER A 46 19.68 10.89 -7.27
N SER A 47 20.54 10.32 -8.12
CA SER A 47 21.41 11.07 -9.02
C SER A 47 20.65 11.98 -10.00
N TRP A 48 19.31 11.89 -10.04
CA TRP A 48 18.44 12.84 -10.73
C TRP A 48 18.37 14.22 -10.04
N SER A 49 18.74 14.33 -8.77
CA SER A 49 18.84 15.63 -8.10
C SER A 49 19.98 16.50 -8.65
N GLU A 50 21.05 15.88 -9.17
CA GLU A 50 22.17 16.59 -9.81
C GLU A 50 21.76 17.26 -11.13
N ILE A 51 20.64 16.88 -11.75
CA ILE A 51 20.15 17.54 -12.98
C ILE A 51 19.42 18.87 -12.71
N LEU A 52 19.03 19.11 -11.45
CA LEU A 52 18.33 20.34 -11.03
C LEU A 52 19.29 21.44 -10.55
N ILE A 53 20.57 21.12 -10.34
CA ILE A 53 21.60 22.08 -10.01
C ILE A 53 22.48 22.23 -11.26
N PRO A 54 22.42 23.36 -12.00
CA PRO A 54 23.43 23.60 -13.04
C PRO A 54 24.80 23.64 -12.37
N ALA A 55 25.74 22.86 -12.92
CA ALA A 55 27.14 22.85 -12.54
C ALA A 55 27.78 24.24 -12.68
#